data_AF-A0A8T3ZKQ8-F1
#
_entry.id   AF-A0A8T3ZKQ8-F1
#
_cell.length_a   1.000
_cell.length_b   1.000
_cell.length_c   1.000
_cell.angle_alpha   90.00
_cell.angle_beta   90.00
_cell.angle_gamma   90.00
#
_symmetry.space_group_name_H-M   'P 1'
#
loop_
_entity.id
_entity.type
_entity.pdbx_description
1 polymer ?
#
loop_
_entity_poly.entity_id
_entity_poly.type
_entity_poly.pdbx_seq_one_letter_code
_entity_poly.pdbx_strand_id
1 'polypeptide(L)'
;MKISKEMFGSIAGDVSHFLEEAKISHPSDLDCIMGQEIYREDDAYVLIESRPSTVGTTAHIISYIKPGAGIPLEIRINERIGYADVIVKGAFRVPGYEPFAQDPFGNTAQEKLLEPRIPSIRTELKNLADYCGGV
;
A
#
# COMPACT_ATOMS: atom_id res chain seq x y z
N MET A 1 5.38 -2.74 16.77
CA MET A 1 6.47 -3.58 16.23
C MET A 1 7.33 -2.74 15.29
N LYS A 2 8.64 -2.96 15.23
CA LYS A 2 9.55 -2.32 14.26
C LYS A 2 9.50 -3.10 12.94
N ILE A 3 9.25 -2.43 11.82
CA ILE A 3 9.16 -3.06 10.49
C ILE A 3 10.53 -2.95 9.82
N SER A 4 11.19 -4.09 9.59
CA SER A 4 12.48 -4.13 8.91
C SER A 4 12.32 -3.88 7.41
N LYS A 5 13.44 -3.61 6.74
CA LYS A 5 13.46 -3.41 5.31
C LYS A 5 13.03 -4.69 4.58
N GLU A 6 13.59 -5.83 4.96
CA GLU A 6 13.31 -7.15 4.37
C GLU A 6 11.84 -7.55 4.53
N MET A 7 11.29 -7.37 5.75
CA MET A 7 9.88 -7.61 6.02
C MET A 7 8.98 -6.76 5.12
N PHE A 8 9.34 -5.50 4.89
CA PHE A 8 8.58 -4.64 4.00
C PHE A 8 8.64 -5.09 2.54
N GLY A 9 9.78 -5.67 2.11
CA GLY A 9 9.91 -6.27 0.78
C GLY A 9 8.88 -7.37 0.54
N SER A 10 8.70 -8.26 1.51
CA SER A 10 7.65 -9.29 1.47
C SER A 10 6.25 -8.68 1.42
N ILE A 11 5.97 -7.66 2.23
CA ILE A 11 4.65 -6.98 2.26
C ILE A 11 4.33 -6.35 0.88
N ALA A 12 5.27 -5.63 0.28
CA ALA A 12 5.08 -5.03 -1.03
C ALA A 12 4.88 -6.11 -2.13
N GLY A 13 5.64 -7.20 -2.05
CA GLY A 13 5.49 -8.36 -2.91
C GLY A 13 4.10 -9.00 -2.80
N ASP A 14 3.61 -9.22 -1.58
CA ASP A 14 2.29 -9.79 -1.31
C ASP A 14 1.16 -8.94 -1.90
N VAL A 15 1.22 -7.61 -1.72
CA VAL A 15 0.21 -6.71 -2.30
C VAL A 15 0.30 -6.68 -3.82
N SER A 16 1.51 -6.69 -4.40
CA SER A 16 1.67 -6.81 -5.85
C SER A 16 1.06 -8.11 -6.38
N HIS A 17 1.35 -9.23 -5.71
CA HIS A 17 0.85 -10.55 -6.09
C HIS A 17 -0.67 -10.63 -5.97
N PHE A 18 -1.23 -10.09 -4.89
CA PHE A 18 -2.66 -9.94 -4.69
C PHE A 18 -3.35 -9.24 -5.87
N LEU A 19 -2.84 -8.09 -6.30
CA LEU A 19 -3.42 -7.35 -7.43
C LEU A 19 -3.39 -8.16 -8.72
N GLU A 20 -2.37 -9.00 -8.91
CA GLU A 20 -2.24 -9.91 -10.04
C GLU A 20 -3.23 -11.07 -9.98
N GLU A 21 -3.32 -11.77 -8.85
CA GLU A 21 -4.23 -12.89 -8.64
C GLU A 21 -5.70 -12.48 -8.77
N ALA A 22 -6.06 -11.33 -8.18
CA ALA A 22 -7.39 -10.75 -8.26
C ALA A 22 -7.69 -10.11 -9.63
N LYS A 23 -6.73 -10.13 -10.57
CA LYS A 23 -6.85 -9.57 -11.92
C LYS A 23 -7.26 -8.10 -11.93
N ILE A 24 -6.80 -7.34 -10.94
CA ILE A 24 -7.06 -5.91 -10.83
C ILE A 24 -6.25 -5.19 -11.91
N SER A 25 -6.95 -4.51 -12.82
CA SER A 25 -6.38 -3.82 -13.97
C SER A 25 -6.80 -2.35 -14.04
N HIS A 26 -7.94 -2.03 -13.44
CA HIS A 26 -8.51 -0.70 -13.32
C HIS A 26 -8.92 -0.44 -11.85
N PRO A 27 -8.86 0.79 -11.33
CA PRO A 27 -9.26 1.06 -9.94
C PRO A 27 -10.71 0.65 -9.62
N SER A 28 -11.64 0.77 -10.57
CA SER A 28 -13.01 0.25 -10.44
C SER A 28 -13.12 -1.27 -10.19
N ASP A 29 -12.10 -2.05 -10.54
CA ASP A 29 -12.10 -3.51 -10.25
C ASP A 29 -12.07 -3.78 -8.73
N LEU A 30 -11.61 -2.80 -7.94
CA LEU A 30 -11.59 -2.86 -6.48
C LEU A 30 -13.00 -2.85 -5.86
N ASP A 31 -14.01 -2.32 -6.57
CA ASP A 31 -15.40 -2.27 -6.08
C ASP A 31 -15.98 -3.67 -5.85
N CYS A 32 -15.53 -4.67 -6.62
CA CYS A 32 -15.98 -6.06 -6.52
C CYS A 32 -15.54 -6.78 -5.23
N ILE A 33 -14.51 -6.25 -4.56
CA ILE A 33 -13.86 -6.87 -3.40
C ILE A 33 -13.81 -5.91 -2.20
N MET A 34 -14.55 -4.80 -2.27
CA MET A 34 -14.61 -3.81 -1.21
C MET A 34 -15.20 -4.41 0.08
N GLY A 35 -14.57 -4.07 1.21
CA GLY A 35 -14.93 -4.56 2.54
C GLY A 35 -14.50 -6.00 2.83
N GLN A 36 -13.84 -6.68 1.90
CA GLN A 36 -13.34 -8.04 2.13
C GLN A 36 -11.96 -7.99 2.78
N GLU A 37 -11.77 -8.82 3.81
CA GLU A 37 -10.45 -9.11 4.40
C GLU A 37 -9.83 -10.30 3.66
N ILE A 38 -8.70 -10.06 3.02
CA ILE A 38 -8.02 -11.07 2.21
C ILE A 38 -6.75 -11.48 2.95
N TYR A 39 -6.86 -12.56 3.72
CA TYR A 39 -5.83 -13.04 4.64
C TYR A 39 -4.54 -13.49 3.92
N ARG A 40 -3.43 -13.26 4.61
CA ARG A 40 -2.02 -13.54 4.26
C ARG A 40 -1.36 -14.25 5.44
N GLU A 41 -0.05 -14.46 5.37
CA GLU A 41 0.70 -15.12 6.45
C GLU A 41 0.67 -14.31 7.77
N ASP A 42 0.83 -15.00 8.90
CA ASP A 42 0.82 -14.42 10.26
C ASP A 42 -0.43 -13.58 10.61
N ASP A 43 -1.62 -14.00 10.16
CA ASP A 43 -2.88 -13.29 10.34
C ASP A 43 -2.86 -11.85 9.76
N ALA A 44 -1.89 -11.53 8.90
CA ALA A 44 -1.94 -10.31 8.11
C ALA A 44 -3.04 -10.40 7.06
N TYR A 45 -3.54 -9.27 6.58
CA TYR A 45 -4.55 -9.25 5.54
C TYR A 45 -4.51 -7.96 4.73
N VAL A 46 -5.00 -8.05 3.49
CA VAL A 46 -5.29 -6.88 2.66
C VAL A 46 -6.76 -6.52 2.85
N LEU A 47 -7.02 -5.24 3.14
CA LEU A 47 -8.36 -4.69 3.24
C LEU A 47 -8.54 -3.60 2.17
N ILE A 48 -9.65 -3.69 1.44
CA ILE A 48 -10.05 -2.70 0.44
C ILE A 48 -11.24 -1.90 0.98
N GLU A 49 -11.10 -0.58 1.04
CA GLU A 49 -12.16 0.31 1.50
C GLU A 49 -12.38 1.45 0.50
N SER A 50 -13.54 2.07 0.57
CA SER A 50 -13.79 3.37 -0.05
C SER A 50 -14.03 4.39 1.04
N ARG A 51 -13.27 5.49 1.01
CA ARG A 51 -13.44 6.59 1.96
C ARG A 51 -13.71 7.90 1.23
N PRO A 52 -14.51 8.81 1.83
CA PRO A 52 -14.63 10.17 1.32
C PRO A 52 -13.26 10.82 1.18
N SER A 53 -13.06 11.51 0.06
CA SER A 53 -11.89 12.32 -0.27
C SER A 53 -12.33 13.78 -0.45
N THR A 54 -11.49 14.65 -1.02
CA THR A 54 -11.80 16.05 -1.31
C THR A 54 -13.15 16.22 -2.01
N VAL A 55 -14.02 17.07 -1.43
CA VAL A 55 -15.31 17.58 -1.94
C VAL A 55 -16.04 16.62 -2.88
N GLY A 56 -16.84 15.71 -2.31
CA GLY A 56 -17.77 14.88 -3.08
C GLY A 56 -17.12 13.77 -3.91
N THR A 57 -15.82 13.52 -3.73
CA THR A 57 -15.12 12.38 -4.33
C THR A 57 -14.81 11.31 -3.31
N THR A 58 -14.51 10.11 -3.78
CA THR A 58 -14.14 8.95 -2.98
C THR A 58 -12.79 8.43 -3.44
N ALA A 59 -11.98 7.95 -2.50
CA ALA A 59 -10.75 7.25 -2.81
C ALA A 59 -10.91 5.77 -2.43
N HIS A 60 -10.47 4.89 -3.31
CA HIS A 60 -10.22 3.48 -2.96
C HIS A 60 -8.94 3.42 -2.14
N ILE A 61 -8.98 2.66 -1.04
CA ILE A 61 -7.85 2.48 -0.13
C ILE A 61 -7.54 0.99 -0.06
N ILE A 62 -6.28 0.64 -0.33
CA ILE A 62 -5.72 -0.70 -0.18
C ILE A 62 -4.79 -0.67 1.03
N SER A 63 -5.17 -1.34 2.10
CA SER A 63 -4.36 -1.41 3.33
C SER A 63 -3.84 -2.81 3.52
N TYR A 64 -2.52 -2.99 3.66
CA TYR A 64 -1.96 -4.22 4.23
C TYR A 64 -1.88 -4.05 5.74
N ILE A 65 -2.64 -4.85 6.48
CA ILE A 65 -2.73 -4.79 7.94
C ILE A 65 -1.96 -5.98 8.52
N LYS A 66 -0.97 -5.70 9.39
CA LYS A 66 -0.21 -6.73 10.10
C LYS A 66 -0.39 -6.60 11.61
N PRO A 67 -0.86 -7.65 12.31
CA PRO A 67 -0.97 -7.64 13.77
C PRO A 67 0.31 -7.16 14.46
N GLY A 68 0.18 -6.26 15.43
CA GLY A 68 1.30 -5.67 16.16
C GLY A 68 2.15 -4.62 15.40
N ALA A 69 2.01 -4.51 14.08
CA ALA A 69 2.65 -3.48 13.24
C ALA A 69 1.69 -2.37 12.77
N GLY A 70 0.39 -2.64 12.73
CA GLY A 70 -0.61 -1.72 12.19
C GLY A 70 -0.66 -1.81 10.67
N ILE A 71 -0.62 -0.66 9.98
CA ILE A 71 -0.67 -0.58 8.51
C ILE A 71 0.73 -0.22 7.99
N PRO A 72 1.60 -1.20 7.68
CA PRO A 72 2.90 -0.95 7.05
C PRO A 72 2.80 -0.32 5.65
N LEU A 73 1.79 -0.69 4.86
CA LEU A 73 1.60 -0.25 3.48
C LEU A 73 0.13 0.13 3.26
N GLU A 74 -0.09 1.34 2.77
CA GLU A 74 -1.41 1.85 2.37
C GLU A 74 -1.28 2.50 0.99
N ILE A 75 -2.24 2.23 0.10
CA ILE A 75 -2.33 2.87 -1.21
C ILE A 75 -3.70 3.53 -1.29
N ARG A 76 -3.77 4.81 -1.67
CA ARG A 76 -5.06 5.45 -1.96
C ARG A 76 -5.09 5.87 -3.42
N ILE A 77 -6.26 5.73 -4.01
CA ILE A 77 -6.48 5.97 -5.43
C ILE A 77 -7.75 6.78 -5.57
N ASN A 78 -7.66 7.96 -6.18
CA ASN A 78 -8.82 8.75 -6.56
C ASN A 78 -8.67 9.18 -8.01
N GLU A 79 -9.28 8.41 -8.90
CA GLU A 79 -9.24 8.67 -10.34
C GLU A 79 -9.91 10.00 -10.71
N ARG A 80 -10.94 10.42 -9.95
CA ARG A 80 -11.71 11.62 -10.26
C ARG A 80 -10.89 12.90 -10.07
N ILE A 81 -10.03 12.94 -9.05
CA ILE A 81 -9.15 14.10 -8.81
C ILE A 81 -7.71 13.83 -9.29
N GLY A 82 -7.45 12.64 -9.81
CA GLY A 82 -6.24 12.34 -10.59
C GLY A 82 -5.00 11.97 -9.77
N TYR A 83 -5.15 11.36 -8.59
CA TYR A 83 -3.98 10.95 -7.78
C TYR A 83 -4.04 9.49 -7.33
N ALA A 84 -2.85 8.91 -7.19
CA ALA A 84 -2.61 7.82 -6.25
C ALA A 84 -1.45 8.19 -5.32
N ASP A 85 -1.54 7.84 -4.06
CA ASP A 85 -0.46 7.95 -3.07
C ASP A 85 -0.15 6.55 -2.52
N VAL A 86 1.15 6.23 -2.46
CA VAL A 86 1.66 5.04 -1.78
C VAL A 86 2.31 5.49 -0.49
N ILE A 87 1.77 5.04 0.63
CA ILE A 87 2.26 5.33 1.97
C ILE A 87 2.92 4.07 2.50
N VAL A 88 4.18 4.24 2.92
CA VAL A 88 4.96 3.14 3.50
C VAL A 88 5.44 3.53 4.89
N LYS A 89 5.48 2.56 5.78
CA LYS A 89 5.89 2.74 7.16
C LYS A 89 6.92 1.69 7.54
N GLY A 90 8.13 2.14 7.90
CA GLY A 90 9.21 1.23 8.27
C GLY A 90 10.39 1.90 8.95
N ALA A 91 11.29 1.10 9.50
CA ALA A 91 12.50 1.60 10.18
C ALA A 91 13.67 1.84 9.21
N PHE A 92 13.36 2.24 7.99
CA PHE A 92 14.28 2.50 6.89
C PHE A 92 13.74 3.67 6.06
N ARG A 93 14.54 4.13 5.09
CA ARG A 93 14.13 5.15 4.12
C ARG A 93 13.98 4.52 2.75
N VAL A 94 12.97 4.94 1.99
CA VAL A 94 12.84 4.54 0.58
C VAL A 94 13.21 5.74 -0.28
N PRO A 95 14.15 5.59 -1.23
CA PRO A 95 14.48 6.65 -2.17
C PRO A 95 13.25 7.16 -2.93
N GLY A 96 13.07 8.49 -2.99
CA GLY A 96 11.95 9.13 -3.68
C GLY A 96 10.64 9.15 -2.89
N TYR A 97 10.63 8.73 -1.61
CA TYR A 97 9.51 8.90 -0.70
C TYR A 97 9.80 10.04 0.28
N GLU A 98 8.81 10.89 0.51
CA GLU A 98 8.91 12.01 1.44
C GLU A 98 8.41 11.60 2.83
N PRO A 99 9.22 11.75 3.90
CA PRO A 99 8.73 11.55 5.27
C PRO A 99 7.66 12.54 5.67
N PHE A 100 6.69 12.07 6.44
CA PHE A 100 5.72 12.97 7.08
C PHE A 100 5.42 12.64 8.54
N ALA A 101 5.72 11.43 9.02
CA ALA A 101 5.51 11.08 10.44
C ALA A 101 6.48 10.01 10.93
N GLN A 102 6.61 9.87 12.26
CA GLN A 102 7.32 8.77 12.90
C GLN A 102 6.49 8.24 14.06
N ASP A 103 6.40 6.91 14.20
CA ASP A 103 5.68 6.27 15.30
C ASP A 103 6.56 6.04 16.54
N PRO A 104 5.99 5.67 17.70
CA PRO A 104 6.76 5.39 18.91
C PRO A 104 7.75 4.23 18.82
N PHE A 105 7.64 3.36 17.80
CA PHE A 105 8.56 2.25 17.56
C PHE A 105 9.72 2.63 16.63
N GLY A 106 9.79 3.89 16.20
CA GLY A 106 10.83 4.42 15.31
C GLY A 106 10.56 4.15 13.83
N ASN A 107 9.39 3.63 13.46
CA ASN A 107 9.02 3.49 12.05
C ASN A 107 8.69 4.87 11.48
N THR A 108 9.31 5.23 10.36
CA THR A 108 9.01 6.46 9.62
C THR A 108 7.90 6.16 8.62
N ALA A 109 6.81 6.92 8.67
CA ALA A 109 5.82 6.98 7.62
C ALA A 109 6.26 8.00 6.55
N GLN A 110 6.18 7.58 5.30
CA GLN A 110 6.67 8.33 4.16
C GLN A 110 5.81 7.99 2.95
N GLU A 111 5.65 8.93 2.03
CA GLU A 111 4.69 8.83 0.92
C GLU A 111 5.33 9.15 -0.42
N LYS A 112 4.73 8.62 -1.49
CA LYS A 112 5.07 8.96 -2.88
C LYS A 112 3.80 9.06 -3.70
N LEU A 113 3.68 10.16 -4.44
CA LEU A 113 2.60 10.36 -5.39
C LEU A 113 2.91 9.65 -6.71
N LEU A 114 1.89 9.02 -7.28
CA LEU A 114 1.92 8.30 -8.56
C LEU A 114 0.76 8.73 -9.46
N GLU A 115 0.83 8.31 -10.72
CA GLU A 115 -0.35 8.31 -11.58
C GLU A 115 -1.44 7.38 -11.00
N PRO A 116 -2.74 7.75 -11.08
CA PRO A 116 -3.86 7.00 -10.51
C PRO A 116 -4.22 5.76 -11.34
N ARG A 117 -3.24 4.91 -11.66
CA ARG A 117 -3.38 3.77 -12.55
C ARG A 117 -2.80 2.52 -11.90
N ILE A 118 -3.55 1.42 -11.95
CA ILE A 118 -3.11 0.13 -11.40
C ILE A 118 -1.74 -0.32 -11.95
N PRO A 119 -1.43 -0.19 -13.26
CA PRO A 119 -0.09 -0.50 -13.76
C PRO A 119 1.05 0.30 -13.09
N SER A 120 0.83 1.60 -12.83
CA SER A 120 1.81 2.46 -12.16
C SER A 120 2.03 2.03 -10.71
N ILE A 121 0.94 1.69 -10.02
CA ILE A 121 0.97 1.18 -8.63
C ILE A 121 1.67 -0.17 -8.56
N ARG A 122 1.35 -1.11 -9.46
CA ARG A 122 2.03 -2.42 -9.53
C ARG A 122 3.52 -2.29 -9.80
N THR A 123 3.91 -1.39 -10.70
CA THR A 123 5.32 -1.11 -10.96
C THR A 123 6.02 -0.60 -9.71
N GLU A 124 5.39 0.32 -8.98
CA GLU A 124 5.96 0.83 -7.73
C GLU A 124 6.06 -0.24 -6.65
N LEU A 125 5.04 -1.10 -6.48
CA LEU A 125 5.08 -2.20 -5.52
C LEU A 125 6.20 -3.20 -5.83
N LYS A 126 6.45 -3.50 -7.11
CA LYS A 126 7.59 -4.33 -7.53
C LYS A 126 8.91 -3.65 -7.20
N ASN A 127 9.07 -2.36 -7.51
CA ASN A 127 10.28 -1.61 -7.16
C ASN A 127 10.53 -1.60 -5.65
N LEU A 128 9.48 -1.46 -4.83
CA LEU A 128 9.55 -1.54 -3.38
C LEU A 128 9.97 -2.94 -2.92
N ALA A 129 9.37 -3.99 -3.48
CA ALA A 129 9.69 -5.37 -3.16
C ALA A 129 11.17 -5.68 -3.48
N ASP A 130 11.66 -5.27 -4.65
CA ASP A 130 13.05 -5.50 -5.06
C ASP A 130 14.03 -4.71 -4.20
N TYR A 131 13.76 -3.41 -3.99
CA TYR A 131 14.62 -2.55 -3.17
C TYR A 131 14.72 -3.03 -1.73
N CYS A 132 13.63 -3.57 -1.19
CA CYS A 132 13.50 -3.97 0.20
C CYS A 132 13.85 -5.44 0.47
N GLY A 133 13.64 -6.32 -0.50
CA GLY A 133 13.87 -7.77 -0.40
C GLY A 133 15.33 -8.18 -0.51
N GLY A 134 16.22 -7.29 -0.98
CA GLY A 134 17.66 -7.52 -0.96
C GLY A 134 18.14 -8.57 -1.96
N VAL A 135 17.82 -8.38 -3.25
CA VAL A 135 18.52 -9.06 -4.35
C VAL A 135 19.69 -8.21 -4.82
#